data_AF-A0AAW0AZA5-F1
#
_entry.id   AF-A0AAW0AZA5-F1
#
_cell.length_a   1.000
_cell.length_b   1.000
_cell.length_c   1.000
_cell.angle_alpha   90.00
_cell.angle_beta   90.00
_cell.angle_gamma   90.00
#
_symmetry.space_group_name_H-M   'P 1'
#
loop_
_entity.id
_entity.type
_entity.pdbx_description
1 polymer ?
#
loop_
_entity_poly.entity_id
_entity_poly.type
_entity_poly.pdbx_seq_one_letter_code
_entity_poly.pdbx_strand_id
1 'polypeptide(L)'
;MPFKRQANSSDYDSDFVPPPPRRPRRVSKPPSPSFPPSSPPPQSTPDQNLEGHIGPTSAVSDDEHESMAPLPALFPHLLHPEATSSTGEKIFPPETLWSPGPPSPCQLRPSSPMTILDSSPVKRGRPHNTPKTARLKKTVRRLRLSRRTSDQKICAEAMKKLETKTFTAAAHRLRSKQARLDAKKRERKLAADRRAKEAAEQQVARDAAKTIRAQQILDLITAPEDEGGFNFESLSEFFDAVWRPGGDGIISSKITKYIQSHGAQHAAAMFKRSKEARTEYLSDAFAEIFQREGRAIQAILTRDSTTTVTDLLKDFSMDQLAEELEAAAPTFDETSSGRGKPTK
;
A
#
# COMPACT_ATOMS: atom_id res chain seq x y z
N MET A 1 23.83 -33.89 38.31
CA MET A 1 23.16 -32.78 39.04
C MET A 1 22.34 -31.97 38.03
N PRO A 2 21.02 -32.19 37.89
CA PRO A 2 20.21 -31.44 36.92
C PRO A 2 19.66 -30.14 37.55
N PHE A 3 19.90 -29.01 36.88
CA PHE A 3 19.35 -27.71 37.25
C PHE A 3 17.87 -27.61 36.87
N LYS A 4 17.00 -27.42 37.86
CA LYS A 4 15.59 -27.01 37.68
C LYS A 4 15.57 -25.54 37.26
N ARG A 5 15.09 -25.22 36.06
CA ARG A 5 14.70 -23.86 35.67
C ARG A 5 13.36 -23.53 36.33
N GLN A 6 13.34 -22.51 37.18
CA GLN A 6 12.11 -21.85 37.63
C GLN A 6 11.63 -20.91 36.53
N ALA A 7 10.38 -21.05 36.13
CA ALA A 7 9.69 -20.12 35.26
C ALA A 7 9.10 -18.99 36.13
N ASN A 8 9.59 -17.77 35.95
CA ASN A 8 8.98 -16.59 36.53
C ASN A 8 7.70 -16.26 35.74
N SER A 9 6.55 -16.40 36.39
CA SER A 9 5.28 -15.85 35.94
C SER A 9 5.32 -14.34 36.15
N SER A 10 5.44 -13.57 35.07
CA SER A 10 5.17 -12.13 35.11
C SER A 10 3.66 -11.95 35.14
N ASP A 11 3.15 -11.40 36.24
CA ASP A 11 1.80 -10.89 36.38
C ASP A 11 1.54 -9.84 35.30
N TYR A 12 0.73 -10.20 34.31
CA TYR A 12 0.18 -9.26 33.33
C TYR A 12 -1.09 -8.65 33.93
N ASP A 13 -0.98 -7.38 34.28
CA ASP A 13 -2.09 -6.48 34.62
C ASP A 13 -3.17 -6.56 33.53
N SER A 14 -4.33 -7.12 33.89
CA SER A 14 -5.43 -7.45 32.97
C SER A 14 -6.48 -6.34 32.83
N ASP A 15 -6.21 -5.15 33.37
CA ASP A 15 -7.19 -4.07 33.48
C ASP A 15 -7.02 -2.92 32.46
N PHE A 16 -6.22 -3.11 31.40
CA PHE A 16 -6.14 -2.10 30.33
C PHE A 16 -7.37 -2.15 29.42
N VAL A 17 -8.42 -1.44 29.80
CA VAL A 17 -9.57 -1.13 28.95
C VAL A 17 -9.19 0.04 28.04
N PRO A 18 -9.04 -0.15 26.72
CA PRO A 18 -8.74 0.96 25.82
C PRO A 18 -9.92 1.96 25.83
N PRO A 19 -9.64 3.28 25.88
CA PRO A 19 -10.68 4.28 25.88
C PRO A 19 -11.48 4.23 24.57
N PRO A 20 -12.80 4.50 24.62
CA PRO A 20 -13.64 4.48 23.44
C PRO A 20 -13.17 5.51 22.40
N PRO A 21 -13.34 5.22 21.09
CA PRO A 21 -12.93 6.11 20.02
C PRO A 21 -13.63 7.47 20.17
N ARG A 22 -12.83 8.54 20.26
CA ARG A 22 -13.34 9.92 20.31
C ARG A 22 -14.13 10.20 19.04
N ARG A 23 -15.40 10.60 19.20
CA ARG A 23 -16.24 11.07 18.10
C ARG A 23 -15.50 12.19 17.35
N PRO A 24 -15.47 12.17 16.01
CA PRO A 24 -14.90 13.27 15.24
C PRO A 24 -15.63 14.57 15.62
N ARG A 25 -14.86 15.51 16.16
CA ARG A 25 -15.34 16.84 16.52
C ARG A 25 -15.82 17.48 15.21
N ARG A 26 -17.11 17.86 15.17
CA ARG A 26 -17.73 18.54 14.04
C ARG A 26 -16.97 19.85 13.83
N VAL A 27 -16.05 19.87 12.86
CA VAL A 27 -15.35 21.09 12.47
C VAL A 27 -16.40 21.99 11.84
N SER A 28 -16.74 23.07 12.54
CA SER A 28 -17.57 24.14 12.00
C SER A 28 -16.89 24.67 10.75
N LYS A 29 -17.64 24.64 9.65
CA LYS A 29 -17.27 25.17 8.33
C LYS A 29 -16.68 26.58 8.50
N PRO A 30 -15.45 26.87 8.03
CA PRO A 30 -14.93 28.23 8.05
C PRO A 30 -15.85 29.14 7.22
N PRO A 31 -16.04 30.41 7.63
CA PRO A 31 -16.84 31.36 6.88
C PRO A 31 -16.24 31.56 5.49
N SER A 32 -17.11 31.46 4.47
CA SER A 32 -16.77 31.68 3.07
C SER A 32 -16.10 33.04 2.90
N PRO A 33 -15.00 33.16 2.13
CA PRO A 33 -14.46 34.46 1.77
C PRO A 33 -15.51 35.23 0.97
N SER A 34 -15.88 36.40 1.46
CA SER A 34 -16.68 37.39 0.76
C SER A 34 -15.90 37.87 -0.46
N PHE A 35 -16.24 37.36 -1.64
CA PHE A 35 -15.74 37.90 -2.90
C PHE A 35 -16.38 39.28 -3.14
N PRO A 36 -15.60 40.31 -3.51
CA PRO A 36 -16.17 41.58 -3.95
C PRO A 36 -16.98 41.38 -5.25
N PRO A 37 -18.02 42.21 -5.47
CA PRO A 37 -18.87 42.11 -6.64
C PRO A 37 -18.04 42.30 -7.92
N SER A 38 -18.06 41.29 -8.77
CA SER A 38 -17.51 41.29 -10.12
C SER A 38 -18.18 42.38 -10.94
N SER A 39 -17.37 43.29 -11.49
CA SER A 39 -17.77 44.26 -12.48
C SER A 39 -18.47 43.57 -13.68
N PRO A 40 -19.53 44.17 -14.24
CA PRO A 40 -20.22 43.59 -15.38
C PRO A 40 -19.32 43.60 -16.63
N PRO A 41 -19.38 42.56 -17.49
CA PRO A 41 -18.65 42.52 -18.74
C PRO A 41 -19.20 43.53 -19.75
N PRO A 42 -18.37 44.04 -20.67
CA PRO A 42 -18.81 44.96 -21.71
C PRO A 42 -19.77 44.26 -22.68
N GLN A 43 -20.88 44.95 -22.97
CA GLN A 43 -21.88 44.57 -23.96
C GLN A 43 -21.26 44.59 -25.36
N SER A 44 -21.13 43.42 -25.98
CA SER A 44 -20.97 43.30 -27.43
C SER A 44 -22.34 43.31 -28.09
N THR A 45 -22.52 44.25 -29.01
CA THR A 45 -23.67 44.39 -29.91
C THR A 45 -23.78 43.20 -30.88
N PRO A 46 -25.00 42.75 -31.25
CA PRO A 46 -25.18 41.67 -32.22
C PRO A 46 -25.30 42.24 -33.64
N ASP A 47 -24.43 41.80 -34.54
CA ASP A 47 -24.71 41.85 -35.97
C ASP A 47 -25.57 40.65 -36.36
N GLN A 48 -26.63 40.97 -37.08
CA GLN A 48 -27.67 40.11 -37.61
C GLN A 48 -27.22 39.43 -38.91
N ASN A 49 -28.04 38.47 -39.38
CA ASN A 49 -28.06 37.84 -40.72
C ASN A 49 -27.05 36.71 -40.96
N LEU A 50 -27.41 35.50 -41.44
CA LEU A 50 -28.57 34.97 -42.17
C LEU A 50 -28.83 33.51 -41.74
N GLU A 51 -30.08 33.12 -41.47
CA GLU A 51 -30.95 32.33 -42.37
C GLU A 51 -30.29 31.10 -43.02
N GLY A 52 -30.82 29.91 -42.72
CA GLY A 52 -30.53 28.73 -43.56
C GLY A 52 -30.85 27.36 -42.98
N HIS A 53 -32.11 26.95 -43.09
CA HIS A 53 -32.60 25.58 -43.20
C HIS A 53 -32.76 24.65 -41.98
N ILE A 54 -34.05 24.48 -41.68
CA ILE A 54 -34.71 23.37 -41.01
C ILE A 54 -34.83 22.19 -41.98
N GLY A 55 -34.53 20.97 -41.53
CA GLY A 55 -34.89 19.73 -42.23
C GLY A 55 -34.49 18.47 -41.44
N PRO A 56 -35.39 17.50 -41.14
CA PRO A 56 -35.26 16.65 -39.96
C PRO A 56 -34.99 15.15 -40.25
N THR A 57 -34.70 14.42 -39.16
CA THR A 57 -34.99 12.99 -38.88
C THR A 57 -34.30 11.89 -39.69
N SER A 58 -33.43 11.12 -39.00
CA SER A 58 -33.35 9.64 -39.06
C SER A 58 -32.37 9.20 -37.94
N ALA A 59 -32.83 8.63 -36.83
CA ALA A 59 -33.14 7.20 -36.66
C ALA A 59 -31.92 6.29 -36.87
N VAL A 60 -31.43 5.76 -35.75
CA VAL A 60 -30.96 4.37 -35.52
C VAL A 60 -29.99 3.79 -36.56
N SER A 61 -28.75 3.57 -36.12
CA SER A 61 -28.07 2.27 -36.23
C SER A 61 -26.83 2.25 -35.31
N ASP A 62 -26.92 1.41 -34.28
CA ASP A 62 -25.78 0.86 -33.55
C ASP A 62 -25.01 -0.05 -34.51
N ASP A 63 -23.75 0.28 -34.83
CA ASP A 63 -22.80 -0.66 -35.42
C ASP A 63 -21.36 -0.14 -35.24
N GLU A 64 -20.86 -0.15 -34.00
CA GLU A 64 -19.42 -0.01 -33.74
C GLU A 64 -18.77 -1.40 -33.71
N HIS A 65 -18.50 -1.92 -34.90
CA HIS A 65 -17.41 -2.87 -35.11
C HIS A 65 -16.09 -2.10 -34.99
N GLU A 66 -15.60 -1.92 -33.77
CA GLU A 66 -14.25 -1.39 -33.51
C GLU A 66 -13.22 -2.46 -33.89
N SER A 67 -12.84 -2.42 -35.16
CA SER A 67 -11.70 -3.13 -35.73
C SER A 67 -10.42 -2.62 -35.06
N MET A 68 -9.88 -3.42 -34.14
CA MET A 68 -8.50 -3.23 -33.68
C MET A 68 -7.54 -3.43 -34.84
N ALA A 69 -7.15 -2.32 -35.47
CA ALA A 69 -5.99 -2.28 -36.34
C ALA A 69 -4.72 -2.55 -35.50
N PRO A 70 -3.86 -3.50 -35.89
CA PRO A 70 -2.58 -3.69 -35.24
C PRO A 70 -1.66 -2.50 -35.54
N LEU A 71 -1.15 -1.86 -34.47
CA LEU A 71 -0.11 -0.84 -34.57
C LEU A 71 1.11 -1.40 -35.34
N PRO A 72 1.67 -0.66 -36.31
CA PRO A 72 2.86 -1.09 -37.02
C PRO A 72 4.06 -1.11 -36.07
N ALA A 73 4.67 -2.30 -35.95
CA ALA A 73 5.95 -2.52 -35.31
C ALA A 73 7.03 -1.75 -36.07
N LEU A 74 7.36 -0.56 -35.60
CA LEU A 74 8.54 0.19 -35.97
C LEU A 74 9.58 -0.02 -34.86
N PHE A 75 10.49 -0.98 -35.04
CA PHE A 75 11.91 -0.76 -34.78
C PHE A 75 12.74 -1.79 -35.58
N PRO A 76 13.65 -1.33 -36.46
CA PRO A 76 14.45 -2.19 -37.31
C PRO A 76 15.70 -2.68 -36.59
N HIS A 77 16.18 -3.83 -37.09
CA HIS A 77 17.53 -4.38 -36.99
C HIS A 77 18.62 -3.42 -36.49
N LEU A 78 19.24 -3.79 -35.36
CA LEU A 78 20.67 -3.54 -35.17
C LEU A 78 21.40 -4.87 -35.04
N LEU A 79 22.23 -5.09 -36.05
CA LEU A 79 23.21 -6.14 -36.21
C LEU A 79 24.31 -6.04 -35.14
N HIS A 80 24.76 -7.22 -34.70
CA HIS A 80 26.07 -7.66 -34.18
C HIS A 80 27.21 -6.65 -33.94
N PRO A 81 28.08 -6.94 -32.95
CA PRO A 81 29.32 -7.63 -33.35
C PRO A 81 29.77 -8.78 -32.42
N GLU A 82 30.26 -9.82 -33.10
CA GLU A 82 31.47 -10.60 -32.82
C GLU A 82 31.86 -10.91 -31.36
N ALA A 83 31.66 -12.18 -31.01
CA ALA A 83 32.43 -12.85 -29.97
C ALA A 83 33.82 -13.20 -30.51
N THR A 84 34.83 -12.38 -30.19
CA THR A 84 36.23 -12.83 -30.26
C THR A 84 36.58 -13.58 -28.98
N SER A 85 37.02 -14.81 -29.20
CA SER A 85 37.65 -15.73 -28.26
C SER A 85 39.04 -15.25 -27.82
N SER A 86 39.61 -15.99 -26.85
CA SER A 86 41.02 -15.96 -26.42
C SER A 86 41.35 -14.79 -25.49
N THR A 87 41.85 -14.95 -24.26
CA THR A 87 42.89 -15.84 -23.69
C THR A 87 42.77 -15.61 -22.17
N GLY A 88 42.54 -16.58 -21.30
CA GLY A 88 43.57 -17.51 -20.83
C GLY A 88 44.47 -16.86 -19.76
N GLU A 89 44.02 -16.68 -18.51
CA GLU A 89 44.93 -16.64 -17.36
C GLU A 89 44.29 -16.98 -15.99
N LYS A 90 44.72 -18.14 -15.48
CA LYS A 90 45.08 -18.52 -14.10
C LYS A 90 44.17 -18.11 -12.91
N ILE A 91 43.38 -19.10 -12.49
CA ILE A 91 43.43 -19.78 -11.17
C ILE A 91 43.83 -18.88 -9.97
N PHE A 92 42.83 -18.49 -9.17
CA PHE A 92 42.88 -18.51 -7.71
C PHE A 92 41.48 -18.87 -7.17
N PRO A 93 41.35 -19.79 -6.19
CA PRO A 93 40.05 -20.11 -5.61
C PRO A 93 39.61 -19.02 -4.63
N PRO A 94 38.36 -18.53 -4.68
CA PRO A 94 37.82 -17.75 -3.57
C PRO A 94 37.44 -18.70 -2.44
N GLU A 95 38.08 -18.52 -1.29
CA GLU A 95 37.67 -19.12 -0.03
C GLU A 95 36.20 -18.80 0.23
N THR A 96 35.40 -19.86 0.31
CA THR A 96 34.03 -19.85 0.79
C THR A 96 33.99 -19.43 2.27
N LEU A 97 33.97 -18.12 2.52
CA LEU A 97 33.60 -17.58 3.83
C LEU A 97 32.07 -17.62 3.95
N TRP A 98 31.58 -18.71 4.54
CA TRP A 98 30.18 -18.84 4.96
C TRP A 98 29.89 -17.80 6.04
N SER A 99 29.24 -16.69 5.68
CA SER A 99 28.53 -15.86 6.65
C SER A 99 27.17 -16.49 6.97
N PRO A 100 26.88 -16.85 8.23
CA PRO A 100 25.53 -17.25 8.62
C PRO A 100 24.63 -16.01 8.52
N GLY A 101 23.69 -16.04 7.58
CA GLY A 101 22.68 -14.99 7.44
C GLY A 101 21.83 -14.86 8.71
N PRO A 102 21.33 -13.66 9.02
CA PRO A 102 20.46 -13.45 10.18
C PRO A 102 19.17 -14.26 10.04
N PRO A 103 18.65 -14.83 11.15
CA PRO A 103 17.42 -15.61 11.13
C PRO A 103 16.25 -14.75 10.65
N SER A 104 15.49 -15.30 9.70
CA SER A 104 14.29 -14.68 9.14
C SER A 104 13.28 -14.35 10.26
N PRO A 105 12.61 -13.18 10.21
CA PRO A 105 11.56 -12.87 11.18
C PRO A 105 10.39 -13.84 10.99
N CYS A 106 10.11 -14.61 12.02
CA CYS A 106 8.95 -15.48 12.13
C CYS A 106 7.68 -14.72 11.75
N GLN A 107 7.07 -15.08 10.63
CA GLN A 107 5.75 -14.61 10.25
C GLN A 107 4.72 -15.18 11.22
N LEU A 108 4.32 -14.36 12.20
CA LEU A 108 3.16 -14.62 13.03
C LEU A 108 1.92 -14.61 12.12
N ARG A 109 1.43 -15.80 11.79
CA ARG A 109 0.11 -15.99 11.19
C ARG A 109 -0.94 -15.47 12.17
N PRO A 110 -1.83 -14.54 11.77
CA PRO A 110 -3.00 -14.23 12.58
C PRO A 110 -3.93 -15.45 12.56
N SER A 111 -4.14 -16.02 13.73
CA SER A 111 -5.15 -17.07 13.96
C SER A 111 -6.54 -16.50 13.69
N SER A 112 -7.32 -17.25 12.91
CA SER A 112 -8.71 -16.94 12.60
C SER A 112 -9.54 -16.76 13.88
N PRO A 113 -10.47 -15.78 13.93
CA PRO A 113 -11.38 -15.66 15.06
C PRO A 113 -12.38 -16.83 15.06
N MET A 114 -12.42 -17.56 16.19
CA MET A 114 -13.49 -18.50 16.50
C MET A 114 -14.85 -17.81 16.40
N THR A 115 -15.69 -18.26 15.47
CA THR A 115 -17.12 -17.95 15.47
C THR A 115 -17.77 -18.53 16.71
N ILE A 116 -18.17 -17.64 17.62
CA ILE A 116 -18.99 -17.94 18.80
C ILE A 116 -20.35 -18.45 18.32
N LEU A 117 -20.69 -19.64 18.77
CA LEU A 117 -21.96 -20.33 18.54
C LEU A 117 -23.13 -19.48 19.05
N ASP A 118 -24.11 -19.25 18.18
CA ASP A 118 -25.41 -18.68 18.53
C ASP A 118 -26.14 -19.56 19.55
N SER A 119 -26.33 -18.99 20.74
CA SER A 119 -27.16 -19.55 21.81
C SER A 119 -28.62 -19.62 21.37
N SER A 120 -29.13 -20.83 21.20
CA SER A 120 -30.57 -21.08 20.99
C SER A 120 -31.42 -20.60 22.18
N PRO A 121 -32.60 -20.01 21.96
CA PRO A 121 -33.44 -19.53 23.04
C PRO A 121 -34.15 -20.68 23.76
N VAL A 122 -33.98 -20.67 25.08
CA VAL A 122 -34.68 -21.48 26.08
C VAL A 122 -36.21 -21.26 25.98
N LYS A 123 -36.98 -22.32 25.73
CA LYS A 123 -38.44 -22.33 25.92
C LYS A 123 -38.77 -22.75 27.36
N ARG A 124 -39.23 -21.78 28.18
CA ARG A 124 -39.89 -21.99 29.47
C ARG A 124 -41.40 -21.70 29.35
N GLY A 125 -42.20 -22.55 30.01
CA GLY A 125 -43.64 -22.33 30.31
C GLY A 125 -44.59 -23.17 29.44
N ARG A 126 -45.64 -23.84 29.93
CA ARG A 126 -46.32 -23.92 31.23
C ARG A 126 -47.08 -25.27 31.30
N PRO A 127 -47.43 -25.77 32.50
CA PRO A 127 -48.35 -26.89 32.67
C PRO A 127 -49.81 -26.40 32.66
N HIS A 128 -50.71 -27.14 32.01
CA HIS A 128 -52.15 -26.96 32.18
C HIS A 128 -52.80 -28.24 32.70
N ASN A 129 -53.17 -28.18 33.98
CA ASN A 129 -54.14 -29.06 34.61
C ASN A 129 -55.52 -28.82 33.99
N THR A 130 -56.26 -29.90 33.71
CA THR A 130 -57.74 -29.87 33.69
C THR A 130 -58.30 -31.19 34.27
N PRO A 131 -59.52 -31.15 34.84
CA PRO A 131 -59.98 -32.14 35.82
C PRO A 131 -60.71 -33.33 35.21
N LYS A 132 -60.70 -34.42 35.99
CA LYS A 132 -61.50 -35.63 35.83
C LYS A 132 -62.98 -35.30 36.03
N THR A 133 -63.84 -35.57 35.05
CA THR A 133 -65.28 -35.80 35.29
C THR A 133 -65.86 -36.91 34.41
N ALA A 134 -66.62 -37.77 35.10
CA ALA A 134 -67.82 -38.47 34.66
C ALA A 134 -67.71 -39.59 33.59
N ARG A 135 -67.58 -40.81 34.12
CA ARG A 135 -68.38 -42.00 33.81
C ARG A 135 -69.79 -41.62 33.30
N LEU A 136 -70.19 -42.03 32.09
CA LEU A 136 -71.55 -42.54 31.78
C LEU A 136 -71.68 -42.97 30.29
N LYS A 137 -72.37 -44.11 30.09
CA LYS A 137 -72.99 -44.62 28.84
C LYS A 137 -72.08 -45.19 27.73
N LYS A 138 -71.57 -46.41 27.97
CA LYS A 138 -71.63 -47.52 26.97
C LYS A 138 -73.13 -47.71 26.68
N THR A 139 -73.68 -47.57 25.46
CA THR A 139 -73.69 -48.58 24.39
C THR A 139 -74.36 -48.02 23.11
N VAL A 140 -74.06 -46.79 22.67
CA VAL A 140 -74.38 -46.31 21.29
C VAL A 140 -73.24 -45.45 20.72
N ARG A 141 -71.99 -45.75 21.09
CA ARG A 141 -70.81 -44.94 20.75
C ARG A 141 -69.81 -45.64 19.81
N ARG A 142 -70.09 -46.87 19.35
CA ARG A 142 -69.13 -47.66 18.57
C ARG A 142 -69.09 -47.31 17.08
N LEU A 143 -70.16 -46.74 16.52
CA LEU A 143 -70.21 -46.31 15.11
C LEU A 143 -69.83 -44.83 14.87
N ARG A 144 -69.94 -43.96 15.89
CA ARG A 144 -69.53 -42.54 15.78
C ARG A 144 -68.08 -42.26 16.18
N LEU A 145 -67.42 -43.13 16.94
CA LEU A 145 -65.98 -43.01 17.22
C LEU A 145 -65.09 -43.52 16.06
N SER A 146 -65.58 -44.43 15.21
CA SER A 146 -64.82 -44.95 14.07
C SER A 146 -64.70 -43.95 12.90
N ARG A 147 -65.68 -43.05 12.71
CA ARG A 147 -65.58 -41.96 11.72
C ARG A 147 -64.76 -40.77 12.22
N ARG A 148 -64.75 -40.50 13.53
CA ARG A 148 -63.89 -39.47 14.12
C ARG A 148 -62.40 -39.78 13.99
N THR A 149 -62.01 -41.06 14.00
CA THR A 149 -60.58 -41.44 13.84
C THR A 149 -60.13 -41.41 12.38
N SER A 150 -61.01 -41.68 11.40
CA SER A 150 -60.69 -41.48 9.98
C SER A 150 -60.56 -40.00 9.65
N ASP A 151 -61.51 -39.18 10.11
CA ASP A 151 -61.52 -37.75 9.82
C ASP A 151 -60.34 -37.04 10.52
N GLN A 152 -59.96 -37.48 11.74
CA GLN A 152 -58.74 -37.00 12.40
C GLN A 152 -57.46 -37.39 11.67
N LYS A 153 -57.38 -38.60 11.10
CA LYS A 153 -56.21 -39.02 10.30
C LYS A 153 -56.10 -38.19 9.02
N ILE A 154 -57.22 -37.95 8.33
CA ILE A 154 -57.26 -37.11 7.13
C ILE A 154 -56.82 -35.67 7.45
N CYS A 155 -57.34 -35.08 8.54
CA CYS A 155 -56.91 -33.74 8.97
C CYS A 155 -55.43 -33.69 9.37
N ALA A 156 -54.92 -34.69 10.09
CA ALA A 156 -53.51 -34.75 10.48
C ALA A 156 -52.58 -34.90 9.26
N GLU A 157 -52.98 -35.70 8.27
CA GLU A 157 -52.21 -35.89 7.04
C GLU A 157 -52.25 -34.62 6.16
N ALA A 158 -53.39 -33.94 6.08
CA ALA A 158 -53.53 -32.66 5.41
C ALA A 158 -52.65 -31.57 6.04
N MET A 159 -52.61 -31.50 7.39
CA MET A 159 -51.73 -30.58 8.12
C MET A 159 -50.25 -30.87 7.87
N LYS A 160 -49.82 -32.13 7.92
CA LYS A 160 -48.44 -32.52 7.57
C LYS A 160 -48.06 -32.15 6.13
N LYS A 161 -48.98 -32.32 5.18
CA LYS A 161 -48.79 -31.90 3.78
C LYS A 161 -48.70 -30.37 3.65
N LEU A 162 -49.44 -29.62 4.45
CA LEU A 162 -49.34 -28.17 4.48
C LEU A 162 -48.00 -27.71 5.06
N GLU A 163 -47.56 -28.30 6.17
CA GLU A 163 -46.28 -28.00 6.84
C GLU A 163 -45.08 -28.29 5.95
N THR A 164 -45.09 -29.42 5.22
CA THR A 164 -44.01 -29.74 4.28
C THR A 164 -43.97 -28.78 3.09
N LYS A 165 -45.13 -28.37 2.56
CA LYS A 165 -45.23 -27.36 1.50
C LYS A 165 -44.74 -25.98 1.95
N THR A 166 -45.09 -25.54 3.17
CA THR A 166 -44.64 -24.25 3.69
C THR A 166 -43.15 -24.27 4.01
N PHE A 167 -42.63 -25.36 4.56
CA PHE A 167 -41.20 -25.53 4.85
C PHE A 167 -40.35 -25.53 3.57
N THR A 168 -40.77 -26.29 2.55
CA THR A 168 -40.06 -26.33 1.24
C THR A 168 -40.06 -24.97 0.55
N ALA A 169 -41.20 -24.26 0.56
CA ALA A 169 -41.28 -22.90 0.03
C ALA A 169 -40.39 -21.91 0.80
N ALA A 170 -40.32 -22.01 2.13
CA ALA A 170 -39.44 -21.19 2.96
C ALA A 170 -37.96 -21.46 2.67
N ALA A 171 -37.57 -22.74 2.56
CA ALA A 171 -36.21 -23.15 2.21
C ALA A 171 -35.79 -22.63 0.82
N HIS A 172 -36.68 -22.70 -0.17
CA HIS A 172 -36.44 -22.16 -1.51
C HIS A 172 -36.24 -20.63 -1.48
N ARG A 173 -37.04 -19.90 -0.71
CA ARG A 173 -36.90 -18.44 -0.53
C ARG A 173 -35.56 -18.09 0.11
N LEU A 174 -35.12 -18.84 1.13
CA LEU A 174 -33.84 -18.59 1.79
C LEU A 174 -32.66 -18.83 0.84
N ARG A 175 -32.66 -19.94 0.11
CA ARG A 175 -31.64 -20.24 -0.90
C ARG A 175 -31.58 -19.18 -2.00
N SER A 176 -32.74 -18.74 -2.49
CA SER A 176 -32.83 -17.67 -3.50
C SER A 176 -32.27 -16.35 -2.98
N LYS A 177 -32.57 -16.00 -1.71
CA LYS A 177 -32.03 -14.78 -1.08
C LYS A 177 -30.51 -14.87 -0.92
N GLN A 178 -30.00 -16.02 -0.51
CA GLN A 178 -28.56 -16.23 -0.35
C GLN A 178 -27.82 -16.16 -1.68
N ALA A 179 -28.34 -16.83 -2.72
CA ALA A 179 -27.79 -16.74 -4.08
C ALA A 179 -27.75 -15.30 -4.62
N ARG A 180 -28.78 -14.49 -4.34
CA ARG A 180 -28.79 -13.05 -4.71
C ARG A 180 -27.73 -12.23 -3.97
N LEU A 181 -27.52 -12.49 -2.68
CA LEU A 181 -26.49 -11.81 -1.91
C LEU A 181 -25.08 -12.20 -2.38
N ASP A 182 -24.87 -13.47 -2.67
CA ASP A 182 -23.59 -13.97 -3.18
C ASP A 182 -23.31 -13.42 -4.58
N ALA A 183 -24.31 -13.38 -5.46
CA ALA A 183 -24.20 -12.74 -6.77
C ALA A 183 -23.83 -11.25 -6.65
N LYS A 184 -24.53 -10.50 -5.80
CA LYS A 184 -24.23 -9.08 -5.55
C LYS A 184 -22.84 -8.86 -4.94
N LYS A 185 -22.39 -9.77 -4.08
CA LYS A 185 -21.03 -9.72 -3.49
C LYS A 185 -19.96 -9.97 -4.55
N ARG A 186 -20.18 -10.93 -5.46
CA ARG A 186 -19.29 -11.21 -6.59
C ARG A 186 -19.21 -10.03 -7.55
N GLU A 187 -20.36 -9.45 -7.90
CA GLU A 187 -20.43 -8.26 -8.76
C GLU A 187 -19.65 -7.07 -8.16
N ARG A 188 -19.84 -6.80 -6.86
CA ARG A 188 -19.08 -5.75 -6.15
C ARG A 188 -17.59 -6.02 -6.13
N LYS A 189 -17.18 -7.28 -5.93
CA LYS A 189 -15.76 -7.66 -5.95
C LYS A 189 -15.16 -7.44 -7.33
N LEU A 190 -15.83 -7.90 -8.39
CA LEU A 190 -15.38 -7.70 -9.77
C LEU A 190 -15.29 -6.21 -10.14
N ALA A 191 -16.26 -5.39 -9.72
CA ALA A 191 -16.22 -3.96 -9.94
C ALA A 191 -15.07 -3.27 -9.16
N ALA A 192 -14.78 -3.71 -7.94
CA ALA A 192 -13.66 -3.20 -7.16
C ALA A 192 -12.31 -3.59 -7.79
N ASP A 193 -12.16 -4.85 -8.20
CA ASP A 193 -10.95 -5.36 -8.86
C ASP A 193 -10.71 -4.62 -10.19
N ARG A 194 -11.76 -4.36 -10.97
CA ARG A 194 -11.67 -3.57 -12.21
C ARG A 194 -11.19 -2.14 -11.94
N ARG A 195 -11.78 -1.45 -10.96
CA ARG A 195 -11.35 -0.08 -10.58
C ARG A 195 -9.91 -0.04 -10.08
N ALA A 196 -9.48 -1.06 -9.34
CA ALA A 196 -8.11 -1.16 -8.86
C ALA A 196 -7.11 -1.34 -10.01
N LYS A 197 -7.46 -2.15 -11.02
CA LYS A 197 -6.65 -2.32 -12.24
C LYS A 197 -6.59 -1.03 -13.05
N GLU A 198 -7.73 -0.40 -13.33
CA GLU A 198 -7.79 0.87 -14.07
C GLU A 198 -6.97 1.98 -13.35
N ALA A 199 -7.03 2.04 -12.02
CA ALA A 199 -6.23 2.99 -11.25
C ALA A 199 -4.72 2.70 -11.33
N ALA A 200 -4.33 1.43 -11.30
CA ALA A 200 -2.93 1.02 -11.43
C ALA A 200 -2.39 1.34 -12.85
N GLU A 201 -3.16 1.05 -13.89
CA GLU A 201 -2.81 1.37 -15.29
C GLU A 201 -2.69 2.87 -15.50
N GLN A 202 -3.62 3.67 -14.97
CA GLN A 202 -3.52 5.14 -15.01
C GLN A 202 -2.28 5.66 -14.29
N GLN A 203 -1.89 5.05 -13.17
CA GLN A 203 -0.69 5.45 -12.44
C GLN A 203 0.57 5.14 -13.25
N VAL A 204 0.66 3.96 -13.86
CA VAL A 204 1.77 3.59 -14.75
C VAL A 204 1.85 4.55 -15.95
N ALA A 205 0.72 4.88 -16.57
CA ALA A 205 0.67 5.83 -17.68
C ALA A 205 1.12 7.25 -17.27
N ARG A 206 0.73 7.70 -16.08
CA ARG A 206 1.18 9.00 -15.53
C ARG A 206 2.68 9.01 -15.29
N ASP A 207 3.22 7.93 -14.74
CA ASP A 207 4.65 7.85 -14.44
C ASP A 207 5.47 7.73 -15.73
N ALA A 208 4.97 7.01 -16.75
CA ALA A 208 5.56 6.99 -18.10
C ALA A 208 5.53 8.38 -18.78
N ALA A 209 4.44 9.12 -18.65
CA ALA A 209 4.35 10.49 -19.19
C ALA A 209 5.37 11.44 -18.53
N LYS A 210 5.60 11.30 -17.23
CA LYS A 210 6.63 12.08 -16.52
C LYS A 210 8.04 11.72 -17.01
N THR A 211 8.33 10.44 -17.26
CA THR A 211 9.65 10.03 -17.75
C THR A 211 9.90 10.55 -19.17
N ILE A 212 8.91 10.49 -20.05
CA ILE A 212 9.02 11.05 -21.41
C ILE A 212 9.27 12.55 -21.34
N ARG A 213 8.52 13.27 -20.50
CA ARG A 213 8.72 14.71 -20.32
C ARG A 213 10.10 15.04 -19.76
N ALA A 214 10.62 14.24 -18.83
CA ALA A 214 11.96 14.43 -18.30
C ALA A 214 13.03 14.22 -19.38
N GLN A 215 12.88 13.20 -20.23
CA GLN A 215 13.76 12.96 -21.38
C GLN A 215 13.74 14.14 -22.35
N GLN A 216 12.55 14.64 -22.71
CA GLN A 216 12.43 15.82 -23.57
C GLN A 216 13.15 17.06 -23.01
N ILE A 217 13.10 17.26 -21.68
CA ILE A 217 13.84 18.36 -21.05
C ILE A 217 15.35 18.14 -21.14
N LEU A 218 15.81 16.91 -20.94
CA LEU A 218 17.23 16.58 -21.08
C LEU A 218 17.70 16.79 -22.53
N ASP A 219 16.90 16.38 -23.50
CA ASP A 219 17.17 16.59 -24.93
C ASP A 219 17.27 18.08 -25.25
N LEU A 220 16.37 18.91 -24.70
CA LEU A 220 16.41 20.38 -24.86
C LEU A 220 17.66 21.03 -24.24
N ILE A 221 18.16 20.50 -23.12
CA ILE A 221 19.38 21.00 -22.49
C ILE A 221 20.59 20.79 -23.42
N THR A 222 20.65 19.64 -24.09
CA THR A 222 21.75 19.28 -24.99
C THR A 222 21.57 19.74 -26.45
N ALA A 223 20.36 20.13 -26.85
CA ALA A 223 20.08 20.58 -28.20
C ALA A 223 20.76 21.93 -28.50
N PRO A 224 21.18 22.18 -29.75
CA PRO A 224 21.82 23.45 -30.14
C PRO A 224 20.85 24.63 -30.05
N GLU A 225 21.39 25.85 -29.95
CA GLU A 225 20.60 27.09 -29.86
C GLU A 225 19.71 27.30 -31.10
N ASP A 226 20.16 26.86 -32.28
CA ASP A 226 19.42 26.96 -33.54
C ASP A 226 18.09 26.17 -33.53
N GLU A 227 18.01 25.12 -32.70
CA GLU A 227 16.80 24.31 -32.49
C GLU A 227 15.97 24.79 -31.29
N GLY A 228 16.37 25.89 -30.64
CA GLY A 228 15.77 26.40 -29.41
C GLY A 228 16.20 25.67 -28.14
N GLY A 229 17.30 24.91 -28.21
CA GLY A 229 17.95 24.27 -27.07
C GLY A 229 18.89 25.22 -26.32
N PHE A 230 19.59 24.68 -25.32
CA PHE A 230 20.53 25.44 -24.48
C PHE A 230 22.02 25.23 -24.83
N ASN A 231 22.32 24.35 -25.79
CA ASN A 231 23.64 24.09 -26.34
C ASN A 231 24.71 23.71 -25.30
N PHE A 232 24.32 22.96 -24.27
CA PHE A 232 25.28 22.32 -23.37
C PHE A 232 25.81 21.02 -23.98
N GLU A 233 27.13 20.80 -23.96
CA GLU A 233 27.73 19.57 -24.53
C GLU A 233 27.33 18.33 -23.74
N SER A 234 27.10 18.50 -22.43
CA SER A 234 26.75 17.42 -21.52
C SER A 234 25.90 17.91 -20.35
N LEU A 235 25.17 16.99 -19.72
CA LEU A 235 24.41 17.29 -18.51
C LEU A 235 25.32 17.70 -17.34
N SER A 236 26.55 17.18 -17.27
CA SER A 236 27.56 17.62 -16.30
C SER A 236 27.93 19.09 -16.48
N GLU A 237 28.13 19.53 -17.72
CA GLU A 237 28.46 20.92 -18.01
C GLU A 237 27.31 21.86 -17.63
N PHE A 238 26.07 21.46 -17.92
CA PHE A 238 24.87 22.18 -17.48
C PHE A 238 24.87 22.37 -15.96
N PHE A 239 25.13 21.30 -15.22
CA PHE A 239 25.19 21.34 -13.77
C PHE A 239 26.33 22.24 -13.26
N ASP A 240 27.53 22.13 -13.83
CA ASP A 240 28.66 22.99 -13.50
C ASP A 240 28.38 24.47 -13.80
N ALA A 241 27.63 24.76 -14.86
CA ALA A 241 27.16 26.11 -15.17
C ALA A 241 26.14 26.62 -14.15
N VAL A 242 25.22 25.77 -13.70
CA VAL A 242 24.22 26.11 -12.67
C VAL A 242 24.86 26.37 -11.29
N TRP A 243 25.93 25.65 -10.96
CA TRP A 243 26.67 25.82 -9.71
C TRP A 243 27.82 26.81 -9.77
N ARG A 244 28.13 27.37 -10.95
CA ARG A 244 29.18 28.38 -11.10
C ARG A 244 28.86 29.65 -10.30
N PRO A 245 29.85 30.30 -9.67
CA PRO A 245 29.67 31.59 -9.01
C PRO A 245 29.12 32.62 -10.01
N GLY A 246 27.97 33.22 -9.71
CA GLY A 246 27.28 34.15 -10.60
C GLY A 246 26.09 33.56 -11.39
N GLY A 247 25.81 32.26 -11.23
CA GLY A 247 24.58 31.65 -11.72
C GLY A 247 23.32 32.09 -10.97
N ASP A 248 22.14 31.64 -11.41
CA ASP A 248 20.87 31.93 -10.74
C ASP A 248 20.84 31.28 -9.34
N GLY A 249 21.05 32.11 -8.32
CA GLY A 249 21.03 31.70 -6.91
C GLY A 249 19.72 31.05 -6.46
N ILE A 250 18.60 31.36 -7.13
CA ILE A 250 17.30 30.76 -6.82
C ILE A 250 17.26 29.32 -7.33
N ILE A 251 17.76 29.08 -8.54
CA ILE A 251 17.81 27.73 -9.12
C ILE A 251 18.80 26.87 -8.33
N SER A 252 20.02 27.36 -8.09
CA SER A 252 21.02 26.62 -7.34
C SER A 252 20.54 26.27 -5.93
N SER A 253 19.92 27.22 -5.20
CA SER A 253 19.39 26.94 -3.86
C SER A 253 18.24 25.91 -3.86
N LYS A 254 17.37 25.91 -4.87
CA LYS A 254 16.31 24.89 -5.03
C LYS A 254 16.89 23.52 -5.34
N ILE A 255 17.88 23.43 -6.23
CA ILE A 255 18.52 22.17 -6.58
C ILE A 255 19.30 21.63 -5.38
N THR A 256 20.05 22.48 -4.66
CA THR A 256 20.75 22.08 -3.44
C THR A 256 19.79 21.54 -2.38
N LYS A 257 18.66 22.23 -2.12
CA LYS A 257 17.62 21.72 -1.20
C LYS A 257 17.02 20.38 -1.67
N TYR A 258 16.84 20.23 -2.98
CA TYR A 258 16.34 18.99 -3.56
C TYR A 258 17.33 17.84 -3.37
N ILE A 259 18.63 18.07 -3.64
CA ILE A 259 19.69 17.09 -3.43
C ILE A 259 19.84 16.74 -1.95
N GLN A 260 19.75 17.72 -1.03
CA GLN A 260 19.79 17.45 0.40
C GLN A 260 18.64 16.54 0.86
N SER A 261 17.44 16.69 0.28
CA SER A 261 16.26 15.93 0.68
C SER A 261 16.10 14.58 -0.04
N HIS A 262 16.54 14.48 -1.30
CA HIS A 262 16.31 13.31 -2.16
C HIS A 262 17.60 12.67 -2.71
N GLY A 263 18.75 13.32 -2.55
CA GLY A 263 20.04 12.89 -3.11
C GLY A 263 20.44 11.49 -2.65
N ALA A 264 20.22 11.15 -1.37
CA ALA A 264 20.49 9.81 -0.85
C ALA A 264 19.63 8.73 -1.55
N GLN A 265 18.35 9.03 -1.83
CA GLN A 265 17.46 8.11 -2.54
C GLN A 265 17.89 7.94 -4.00
N HIS A 266 18.29 9.04 -4.65
CA HIS A 266 18.80 9.02 -6.03
C HIS A 266 20.11 8.25 -6.15
N ALA A 267 21.08 8.53 -5.28
CA ALA A 267 22.34 7.81 -5.21
C ALA A 267 22.11 6.30 -4.99
N ALA A 268 21.22 5.94 -4.05
CA ALA A 268 20.84 4.53 -3.83
C ALA A 268 20.21 3.89 -5.07
N ALA A 269 19.35 4.61 -5.79
CA ALA A 269 18.75 4.13 -7.04
C ALA A 269 19.80 3.97 -8.15
N MET A 270 20.75 4.90 -8.28
CA MET A 270 21.87 4.82 -9.22
C MET A 270 22.76 3.61 -8.90
N PHE A 271 23.16 3.42 -7.64
CA PHE A 271 23.97 2.28 -7.22
C PHE A 271 23.25 0.93 -7.36
N LYS A 272 21.92 0.93 -7.27
CA LYS A 272 21.11 -0.26 -7.54
C LYS A 272 21.11 -0.62 -9.03
N ARG A 273 21.19 0.37 -9.92
CA ARG A 273 21.23 0.20 -11.38
C ARG A 273 22.63 -0.15 -11.89
N SER A 274 23.66 0.48 -11.35
CA SER A 274 25.06 0.24 -11.71
C SER A 274 25.91 0.01 -10.46
N LYS A 275 26.49 -1.20 -10.34
CA LYS A 275 27.43 -1.53 -9.27
C LYS A 275 28.77 -0.84 -9.46
N GLU A 276 29.17 -0.58 -10.70
CA GLU A 276 30.43 0.09 -11.06
C GLU A 276 30.42 1.54 -10.58
N ALA A 277 29.29 2.24 -10.77
CA ALA A 277 29.11 3.61 -10.25
C ALA A 277 29.25 3.68 -8.73
N ARG A 278 28.88 2.60 -8.02
CA ARG A 278 29.09 2.51 -6.56
C ARG A 278 30.56 2.33 -6.21
N THR A 279 31.28 1.49 -6.95
CA THR A 279 32.71 1.26 -6.68
C THR A 279 33.54 2.49 -6.99
N GLU A 280 33.24 3.18 -8.09
CA GLU A 280 33.89 4.45 -8.48
C GLU A 280 33.62 5.55 -7.46
N TYR A 281 32.35 5.73 -7.07
CA TYR A 281 31.99 6.68 -6.01
C TYR A 281 32.72 6.40 -4.69
N LEU A 282 32.92 5.13 -4.34
CA LEU A 282 33.63 4.74 -3.14
C LEU A 282 35.15 4.73 -3.28
N SER A 283 35.71 4.70 -4.50
CA SER A 283 37.16 4.63 -4.73
C SER A 283 37.83 6.00 -4.76
N ASP A 284 37.07 7.05 -5.06
CA ASP A 284 37.62 8.40 -5.25
C ASP A 284 37.67 9.17 -3.92
N ALA A 285 37.25 10.44 -3.91
CA ALA A 285 37.35 11.34 -2.76
C ALA A 285 36.71 10.78 -1.46
N PHE A 286 35.68 9.94 -1.58
CA PHE A 286 35.06 9.31 -0.42
C PHE A 286 35.92 8.23 0.22
N ALA A 287 36.78 7.55 -0.53
CA ALA A 287 37.70 6.55 0.02
C ALA A 287 38.60 7.18 1.09
N GLU A 288 39.18 8.35 0.77
CA GLU A 288 40.07 9.07 1.68
C GLU A 288 39.32 9.56 2.92
N ILE A 289 38.12 10.10 2.75
CA ILE A 289 37.28 10.55 3.87
C ILE A 289 36.93 9.37 4.77
N PHE A 290 36.42 8.27 4.22
CA PHE A 290 36.04 7.08 5.00
C PHE A 290 37.24 6.41 5.67
N GLN A 291 38.41 6.40 5.02
CA GLN A 291 39.63 5.88 5.64
C GLN A 291 40.09 6.77 6.79
N ARG A 292 40.04 8.10 6.62
CA ARG A 292 40.42 9.05 7.67
C ARG A 292 39.49 8.97 8.87
N GLU A 293 38.18 9.03 8.64
CA GLU A 293 37.17 8.91 9.69
C GLU A 293 37.20 7.52 10.33
N GLY A 294 37.37 6.46 9.53
CA GLY A 294 37.50 5.08 10.03
C GLY A 294 38.71 4.89 10.93
N ARG A 295 39.87 5.50 10.60
CA ARG A 295 41.05 5.50 11.48
C ARG A 295 40.82 6.30 12.76
N ALA A 296 40.11 7.42 12.68
CA ALA A 296 39.79 8.23 13.86
C ALA A 296 38.85 7.47 14.81
N ILE A 297 37.78 6.85 14.29
CA ILE A 297 36.91 5.94 15.06
C ILE A 297 37.73 4.80 15.64
N GLN A 298 38.59 4.17 14.84
CA GLN A 298 39.43 3.09 15.32
C GLN A 298 40.36 3.56 16.45
N ALA A 299 40.92 4.76 16.38
CA ALA A 299 41.74 5.32 17.45
C ALA A 299 40.94 5.53 18.75
N ILE A 300 39.69 5.99 18.66
CA ILE A 300 38.80 6.14 19.82
C ILE A 300 38.44 4.78 20.44
N LEU A 301 38.16 3.78 19.59
CA LEU A 301 37.75 2.44 20.06
C LEU A 301 38.92 1.54 20.47
N THR A 302 40.12 1.82 19.96
CA THR A 302 41.34 1.07 20.30
C THR A 302 41.91 1.63 21.58
N ARG A 303 41.89 0.81 22.62
CA ARG A 303 42.40 1.21 23.93
C ARG A 303 43.91 1.27 23.93
N ASP A 304 44.44 2.27 24.62
CA ASP A 304 45.85 2.28 25.02
C ASP A 304 46.13 1.10 25.95
N SER A 305 47.21 0.38 25.68
CA SER A 305 47.61 -0.82 26.43
C SER A 305 47.92 -0.55 27.91
N THR A 306 48.01 0.72 28.30
CA THR A 306 48.28 1.19 29.65
C THR A 306 47.02 1.43 30.48
N THR A 307 45.82 1.46 29.87
CA THR A 307 44.57 1.73 30.60
C THR A 307 44.09 0.51 31.37
N THR A 308 43.83 0.69 32.67
CA THR A 308 43.29 -0.38 33.52
C THR A 308 41.78 -0.50 33.34
N VAL A 309 41.22 -1.68 33.61
CA VAL A 309 39.76 -1.92 33.52
C VAL A 309 38.97 -1.01 34.49
N THR A 310 39.56 -0.66 35.63
CA THR A 310 38.95 0.24 36.62
C THR A 310 38.85 1.66 36.12
N ASP A 311 39.87 2.18 35.43
CA ASP A 311 39.84 3.52 34.84
C ASP A 311 38.81 3.56 33.71
N LEU A 312 38.75 2.50 32.90
CA LEU A 312 37.76 2.36 31.84
C LEU A 312 36.32 2.42 32.38
N LEU A 313 35.99 1.69 33.44
CA LEU A 313 34.64 1.70 34.00
C LEU A 313 34.27 3.04 34.66
N LYS A 314 35.27 3.80 35.09
CA LYS A 314 35.07 5.08 35.76
C LYS A 314 34.89 6.23 34.76
N ASP A 315 35.63 6.19 33.66
CA ASP A 315 35.70 7.28 32.69
C ASP A 315 34.82 7.02 31.45
N PHE A 316 34.36 5.78 31.24
CA PHE A 316 33.49 5.46 30.11
C PHE A 316 32.09 6.08 30.28
N SER A 317 31.79 7.05 29.41
CA SER A 317 30.46 7.63 29.24
C SER A 317 29.99 7.42 27.80
N MET A 318 28.75 6.94 27.65
CA MET A 318 28.12 6.81 26.32
C MET A 318 27.89 8.17 25.65
N ASP A 319 27.65 9.22 26.44
CA ASP A 319 27.43 10.56 25.92
C ASP A 319 28.74 11.15 25.36
N GLN A 320 29.86 10.95 26.08
CA GLN A 320 31.19 11.38 25.61
C GLN A 320 31.63 10.59 24.37
N LEU A 321 31.41 9.27 24.36
CA LEU A 321 31.70 8.45 23.18
C LEU A 321 30.88 8.90 21.97
N ALA A 322 29.61 9.28 22.18
CA ALA A 322 28.78 9.78 21.09
C ALA A 322 29.31 11.11 20.53
N GLU A 323 29.68 12.06 21.40
CA GLU A 323 30.27 13.34 20.99
C GLU A 323 31.62 13.15 20.27
N GLU A 324 32.48 12.26 20.77
CA GLU A 324 33.77 11.94 20.14
C GLU A 324 33.60 11.25 18.78
N LEU A 325 32.61 10.35 18.66
CA LEU A 325 32.29 9.71 17.39
C LEU A 325 31.70 10.69 16.38
N GLU A 326 30.83 11.60 16.82
CA GLU A 326 30.26 12.68 15.98
C GLU A 326 31.38 13.58 15.45
N ALA A 327 32.34 13.95 16.29
CA ALA A 327 33.49 14.77 15.91
C ALA A 327 34.48 14.02 14.97
N ALA A 328 34.70 12.72 15.20
CA ALA A 328 35.66 11.92 14.44
C ALA A 328 35.12 11.46 13.07
N ALA A 329 33.80 11.34 12.94
CA ALA A 329 33.14 10.75 11.79
C ALA A 329 31.86 11.49 11.39
N PRO A 330 31.95 12.79 11.05
CA PRO A 330 30.79 13.63 10.75
C PRO A 330 29.96 13.08 9.59
N THR A 331 30.59 12.41 8.61
CA THR A 331 29.90 11.85 7.44
C THR A 331 28.95 10.70 7.81
N PHE A 332 29.24 9.95 8.88
CA PHE A 332 28.40 8.82 9.30
C PHE A 332 27.15 9.27 10.06
N ASP A 333 27.25 10.34 10.85
CA ASP A 333 26.18 10.72 11.79
C ASP A 333 25.06 11.57 11.16
N GLU A 334 25.35 12.32 10.10
CA GLU A 334 24.31 13.04 9.33
C GLU A 334 23.18 12.11 8.83
N THR A 335 23.51 10.84 8.56
CA THR A 335 22.51 9.85 8.12
C THR A 335 21.60 9.34 9.24
N SER A 336 22.04 9.43 10.50
CA SER A 336 21.33 8.93 11.68
C SER A 336 20.33 9.95 12.23
N SER A 337 20.66 11.24 12.10
CA SER A 337 19.88 12.37 12.61
C SER A 337 18.65 12.75 11.76
N GLY A 338 18.45 12.08 10.62
CA GLY A 338 17.22 12.14 9.81
C GLY A 338 15.94 11.72 10.55
N ARG A 339 16.05 11.24 11.81
CA ARG A 339 14.95 11.34 12.78
C ARG A 339 14.77 12.81 13.14
N GLY A 340 14.06 13.54 12.27
CA GLY A 340 13.71 14.94 12.47
C GLY A 340 13.34 15.19 13.93
N LYS A 341 14.14 16.00 14.61
CA LYS A 341 13.77 16.52 15.93
C LYS A 341 12.35 17.09 15.75
N PRO A 342 11.33 16.59 16.48
CA PRO A 342 10.00 17.13 16.37
C PRO A 342 10.10 18.60 16.77
N THR A 343 9.99 19.50 15.79
CA THR A 343 9.87 20.93 16.03
C THR A 343 8.60 21.12 16.86
N LYS A 344 8.77 21.57 18.11
CA LYS A 344 7.66 21.89 19.01
C LYS A 344 6.90 23.13 18.56
#